data_AF-A0A9F2WKI2-F1
#
_entry.id   AF-A0A9F2WKI2-F1
#
_cell.length_a   1.000
_cell.length_b   1.000
_cell.length_c   1.000
_cell.angle_alpha   90.00
_cell.angle_beta   90.00
_cell.angle_gamma   90.00
#
_symmetry.space_group_name_H-M   'P 1'
#
loop_
_entity.id
_entity.type
_entity.pdbx_description
1 polymer ?
#
loop_
_entity_poly.entity_id
_entity_poly.type
_entity_poly.pdbx_seq_one_letter_code
_entity_poly.pdbx_strand_id
1 'polypeptide(L)'
;GISSLFSSLKVVRLLRLGRVARKLDHYLEYGAAVLVLLVCVFGLVAHWLACIWYSIGDYEVIDEITNTLKKDSWLCQLAESIGTPYRYNTTGSGQWEGGPSKDSLYITSLYFTMTSLTTIGFGNIAPTTDGEKIFSVAMMMVGSLLYATIFGNVTTIFQQMYANTNRYHEMLNNVRDFLKLYQVPKGLSERVMDYIVSTWSMSKGIDTEK
;
A
#
# COMPACT_ATOMS: atom_id res chain seq x y z
N GLY A 1 -26.06 21.82 8.36
CA GLY A 1 -25.91 22.07 9.81
C GLY A 1 -25.79 20.78 10.59
N ILE A 2 -26.91 20.09 10.86
CA ILE A 2 -26.98 18.97 11.81
C ILE A 2 -26.91 17.60 11.09
N SER A 3 -27.43 17.51 9.86
CA SER A 3 -27.40 16.30 9.04
C SER A 3 -25.99 15.87 8.58
N SER A 4 -25.06 16.81 8.37
CA SER A 4 -23.66 16.47 8.05
C SER A 4 -22.93 15.90 9.28
N LEU A 5 -23.15 16.45 10.47
CA LEU A 5 -22.61 15.93 11.75
C LEU A 5 -23.08 14.50 12.03
N PHE A 6 -24.35 14.17 11.78
CA PHE A 6 -24.87 12.81 11.90
C PHE A 6 -24.34 11.86 10.81
N SER A 7 -23.99 12.36 9.62
CA SER A 7 -23.32 11.55 8.61
C SER A 7 -21.85 11.28 8.98
N SER A 8 -21.16 12.24 9.61
CA SER A 8 -19.80 12.07 10.14
C SER A 8 -19.73 11.06 11.28
N LEU A 9 -20.80 10.87 12.06
CA LEU A 9 -20.90 9.77 13.05
C LEU A 9 -20.81 8.37 12.42
N LYS A 10 -21.02 8.22 11.10
CA LYS A 10 -20.77 6.93 10.40
C LYS A 10 -19.28 6.56 10.41
N VAL A 11 -18.37 7.51 10.59
CA VAL A 11 -16.92 7.28 10.77
C VAL A 11 -16.65 6.46 12.04
N VAL A 12 -17.50 6.53 13.06
CA VAL A 12 -17.41 5.68 14.27
C VAL A 12 -17.56 4.19 13.93
N ARG A 13 -18.18 3.83 12.78
CA ARG A 13 -18.21 2.44 12.31
C ARG A 13 -16.81 1.89 12.02
N LEU A 14 -15.81 2.75 11.81
CA LEU A 14 -14.41 2.34 11.66
C LEU A 14 -13.81 1.78 12.94
N LEU A 15 -14.36 2.11 14.13
CA LEU A 15 -13.99 1.44 15.39
C LEU A 15 -14.31 -0.06 15.38
N ARG A 16 -15.18 -0.52 14.45
CA ARG A 16 -15.42 -1.96 14.26
C ARG A 16 -14.18 -2.68 13.72
N LEU A 17 -13.22 -1.99 13.09
CA LEU A 17 -11.90 -2.55 12.77
C LEU A 17 -11.11 -2.94 14.02
N GLY A 18 -11.38 -2.34 15.19
CA GLY A 18 -10.81 -2.78 16.46
C GLY A 18 -11.19 -4.22 16.83
N ARG A 19 -12.30 -4.76 16.29
CA ARG A 19 -12.63 -6.19 16.44
C ARG A 19 -11.79 -7.09 15.54
N VAL A 20 -11.31 -6.57 14.41
CA VAL A 20 -10.36 -7.28 13.53
C VAL A 20 -8.99 -7.35 14.19
N ALA A 21 -8.56 -6.29 14.89
CA ALA A 21 -7.33 -6.28 15.67
C ALA A 21 -7.31 -7.37 16.77
N ARG A 22 -8.45 -7.70 17.39
CA ARG A 22 -8.52 -8.82 18.35
C ARG A 22 -8.45 -10.20 17.72
N LYS A 23 -8.81 -10.33 16.43
CA LYS A 23 -8.59 -11.56 15.66
C LYS A 23 -7.17 -11.62 15.09
N LEU A 24 -6.47 -10.48 15.02
CA LEU A 24 -5.11 -10.37 14.49
C LEU A 24 -4.13 -11.19 15.30
N ASP A 25 -4.25 -11.25 16.63
CA ASP A 25 -3.36 -12.08 17.47
C ASP A 25 -3.35 -13.56 17.06
N HIS A 26 -4.48 -14.10 16.58
CA HIS A 26 -4.56 -15.46 16.06
C HIS A 26 -4.01 -15.61 14.62
N TYR A 27 -3.98 -14.52 13.85
CA TYR A 27 -3.41 -14.49 12.50
C TYR A 27 -1.90 -14.13 12.48
N LEU A 28 -1.37 -13.51 13.55
CA LEU A 28 0.05 -13.18 13.70
C LEU A 28 0.95 -14.43 13.70
N GLU A 29 0.40 -15.62 14.01
CA GLU A 29 1.11 -16.90 13.90
C GLU A 29 1.41 -17.30 12.44
N TYR A 30 0.67 -16.75 11.47
CA TYR A 30 0.85 -17.04 10.05
C TYR A 30 1.30 -15.78 9.31
N GLY A 31 2.60 -15.62 9.05
CA GLY A 31 3.17 -14.44 8.38
C GLY A 31 2.45 -14.03 7.07
N ALA A 32 1.91 -14.99 6.32
CA ALA A 32 1.10 -14.73 5.13
C ALA A 32 -0.23 -14.00 5.42
N ALA A 33 -0.87 -14.28 6.56
CA ALA A 33 -2.11 -13.61 6.95
C ALA A 33 -1.87 -12.13 7.31
N VAL A 34 -0.73 -11.82 7.91
CA VAL A 34 -0.30 -10.45 8.19
C VAL A 34 -0.12 -9.66 6.90
N LEU A 35 0.49 -10.26 5.87
CA LEU A 35 0.63 -9.62 4.56
C LEU A 35 -0.72 -9.32 3.92
N VAL A 36 -1.66 -10.28 3.93
CA VAL A 36 -3.02 -10.06 3.39
C VAL A 36 -3.72 -8.94 4.14
N LEU A 37 -3.61 -8.90 5.47
CA LEU A 37 -4.20 -7.80 6.25
C LEU A 37 -3.59 -6.45 5.88
N LEU A 38 -2.27 -6.36 5.73
CA LEU A 38 -1.59 -5.11 5.36
C LEU A 38 -2.03 -4.63 3.97
N VAL A 39 -2.22 -5.54 3.01
CA VAL A 39 -2.77 -5.21 1.68
C VAL A 39 -4.21 -4.69 1.79
N CYS A 40 -5.04 -5.29 2.63
CA CYS A 40 -6.40 -4.80 2.87
C CYS A 40 -6.41 -3.40 3.52
N VAL A 41 -5.52 -3.16 4.50
CA VAL A 41 -5.36 -1.85 5.15
C VAL A 41 -4.89 -0.81 4.14
N PHE A 42 -3.93 -1.16 3.27
CA PHE A 42 -3.46 -0.30 2.19
C PHE A 42 -4.60 0.12 1.27
N GLY A 43 -5.41 -0.83 0.80
CA GLY A 43 -6.57 -0.53 -0.04
C GLY A 43 -7.63 0.33 0.65
N LEU A 44 -7.86 0.11 1.95
CA LEU A 44 -8.79 0.93 2.74
C LEU A 44 -8.31 2.37 2.90
N VAL A 45 -7.02 2.56 3.20
CA VAL A 45 -6.42 3.90 3.30
C VAL A 45 -6.45 4.60 1.94
N ALA A 46 -6.16 3.89 0.84
CA ALA A 46 -6.28 4.43 -0.50
C ALA A 46 -7.71 4.91 -0.82
N HIS A 47 -8.73 4.13 -0.45
CA HIS A 47 -10.12 4.55 -0.62
C HIS A 47 -10.47 5.80 0.19
N TRP A 48 -10.01 5.92 1.44
CA TRP A 48 -10.27 7.12 2.26
C TRP A 48 -9.58 8.35 1.71
N LEU A 49 -8.30 8.23 1.36
CA LEU A 49 -7.53 9.33 0.79
C LEU A 49 -8.10 9.74 -0.58
N ALA A 50 -8.62 8.81 -1.39
CA ALA A 50 -9.33 9.12 -2.62
C ALA A 50 -10.63 9.89 -2.38
N CYS A 51 -11.41 9.52 -1.37
CA CYS A 51 -12.61 10.27 -0.99
C CYS A 51 -12.27 11.69 -0.51
N ILE A 52 -11.18 11.85 0.26
CA ILE A 52 -10.71 13.16 0.71
C ILE A 52 -10.22 13.98 -0.48
N TRP A 53 -9.47 13.37 -1.41
CA TRP A 53 -9.01 14.03 -2.64
C TRP A 53 -10.17 14.55 -3.49
N TYR A 54 -11.20 13.72 -3.68
CA TYR A 54 -12.44 14.15 -4.34
C TYR A 54 -13.10 15.31 -3.60
N SER A 55 -13.23 15.21 -2.27
CA SER A 55 -13.84 16.28 -1.46
C SER A 55 -13.07 17.59 -1.54
N ILE A 56 -11.74 17.57 -1.67
CA ILE A 56 -10.92 18.77 -1.86
C ILE A 56 -11.18 19.37 -3.25
N GLY A 57 -11.20 18.54 -4.29
CA GLY A 57 -11.51 18.99 -5.65
C GLY A 57 -12.91 19.60 -5.77
N ASP A 58 -13.91 18.98 -5.14
CA ASP A 58 -15.29 19.48 -5.11
C ASP A 58 -15.43 20.79 -4.32
N TYR A 59 -14.63 20.97 -3.26
CA TYR A 59 -14.59 22.22 -2.50
C TYR A 59 -13.89 23.36 -3.26
N GLU A 60 -12.86 23.05 -4.05
CA GLU A 60 -12.07 24.07 -4.75
C GLU A 60 -12.56 24.40 -6.17
N VAL A 61 -13.31 23.51 -6.82
CA VAL A 61 -13.74 23.68 -8.22
C VAL A 61 -14.63 24.91 -8.41
N ILE A 62 -15.59 25.14 -7.52
CA ILE A 62 -16.51 26.29 -7.57
C ILE A 62 -16.30 27.11 -6.31
N ASP A 63 -15.80 28.34 -6.47
CA ASP A 63 -15.72 29.27 -5.36
C ASP A 63 -17.13 29.82 -5.07
N GLU A 64 -17.73 29.39 -3.95
CA GLU A 64 -19.10 29.80 -3.55
C GLU A 64 -19.26 31.32 -3.42
N ILE A 65 -18.17 32.03 -3.12
CA ILE A 65 -18.20 33.48 -2.86
C ILE A 65 -18.22 34.28 -4.17
N THR A 66 -17.40 33.90 -5.16
CA THR A 66 -17.31 34.62 -6.43
C THR A 66 -18.10 33.96 -7.56
N ASN A 67 -18.67 32.76 -7.34
CA ASN A 67 -19.26 31.89 -8.35
C ASN A 67 -18.33 31.64 -9.56
N THR A 68 -17.01 31.76 -9.35
CA THR A 68 -16.02 31.51 -10.39
C THR A 68 -15.51 30.08 -10.34
N LEU A 69 -15.32 29.49 -11.52
CA LEU A 69 -14.73 28.18 -11.68
C LEU A 69 -13.20 28.32 -11.62
N LYS A 70 -12.56 27.64 -10.67
CA LYS A 70 -11.09 27.53 -10.66
C LYS A 70 -10.65 26.52 -11.72
N LYS A 71 -10.28 27.03 -12.89
CA LYS A 71 -9.78 26.22 -14.02
C LYS A 71 -8.55 25.40 -13.68
N ASP A 72 -7.73 25.86 -12.75
CA ASP A 72 -6.48 25.20 -12.40
C ASP A 72 -6.71 23.89 -11.64
N SER A 73 -7.84 23.70 -10.94
CA SER A 73 -8.07 22.49 -10.13
C SER A 73 -8.04 21.21 -10.97
N TRP A 74 -7.57 20.12 -10.36
CA TRP A 74 -7.47 18.81 -11.01
C TRP A 74 -8.82 18.32 -11.60
N LEU A 75 -9.94 18.70 -10.98
CA LEU A 75 -11.29 18.31 -11.40
C LEU A 75 -11.70 18.99 -12.72
N CYS A 76 -11.30 20.24 -12.92
CA CYS A 76 -11.49 20.99 -14.17
C CYS A 76 -10.63 20.40 -15.29
N GLN A 77 -9.35 20.16 -15.01
CA GLN A 77 -8.44 19.55 -15.98
C GLN A 77 -8.93 18.17 -16.43
N LEU A 78 -9.45 17.36 -15.49
CA LEU A 78 -10.07 16.08 -15.81
C LEU A 78 -11.29 16.27 -16.73
N ALA A 79 -12.18 17.19 -16.42
CA ALA A 79 -13.37 17.49 -17.21
C ALA A 79 -13.03 17.90 -18.66
N GLU A 80 -11.98 18.71 -18.83
CA GLU A 80 -11.46 19.08 -20.13
C GLU A 80 -10.86 17.88 -20.88
N SER A 81 -10.08 17.04 -20.20
CA SER A 81 -9.45 15.86 -20.80
C SER A 81 -10.45 14.80 -21.30
N ILE A 82 -11.58 14.65 -20.61
CA ILE A 82 -12.65 13.69 -20.96
C ILE A 82 -13.61 14.28 -22.01
N GLY A 83 -13.54 15.59 -22.27
CA GLY A 83 -14.42 16.28 -23.21
C GLY A 83 -15.80 16.63 -22.64
N THR A 84 -15.96 16.60 -21.31
CA THR A 84 -17.18 16.99 -20.59
C THR A 84 -16.93 18.21 -19.68
N PRO A 85 -16.58 19.39 -20.25
CA PRO A 85 -16.22 20.56 -19.46
C PRO A 85 -17.41 21.12 -18.68
N TYR A 86 -17.12 21.82 -17.58
CA TYR A 86 -18.11 22.60 -16.83
C TYR A 86 -18.56 23.80 -17.66
N ARG A 87 -19.88 24.01 -17.77
CA ARG A 87 -20.48 25.11 -18.52
C ARG A 87 -21.35 25.94 -17.57
N TYR A 88 -21.18 27.25 -17.64
CA TYR A 88 -22.02 28.16 -16.89
C TYR A 88 -23.31 28.44 -17.66
N ASN A 89 -24.47 28.14 -17.06
CA ASN A 89 -25.76 28.40 -17.68
C ASN A 89 -26.17 29.86 -17.45
N THR A 90 -25.89 30.73 -18.43
CA THR A 90 -26.23 32.17 -18.36
C THR A 90 -27.73 32.45 -18.56
N THR A 91 -28.49 31.49 -19.10
CA THR A 91 -29.91 31.63 -19.43
C THR A 91 -30.86 30.96 -18.42
N GLY A 92 -30.31 30.25 -17.43
CA GLY A 92 -31.05 29.45 -16.44
C GLY A 92 -30.79 29.88 -14.99
N SER A 93 -30.79 28.91 -14.06
CA SER A 93 -30.71 29.06 -12.58
C SER A 93 -29.41 29.70 -12.04
N GLY A 94 -28.51 30.21 -12.89
CA GLY A 94 -27.21 30.74 -12.47
C GLY A 94 -26.28 29.67 -11.89
N GLN A 95 -26.40 28.42 -12.36
CA GLN A 95 -25.64 27.27 -11.85
C GLN A 95 -24.63 26.76 -12.88
N TRP A 96 -23.55 26.17 -12.37
CA TRP A 96 -22.59 25.42 -13.15
C TRP A 96 -23.16 24.03 -13.47
N GLU A 97 -23.29 23.70 -14.74
CA GLU A 97 -23.79 22.41 -15.23
C GLU A 97 -22.70 21.66 -16.00
N GLY A 98 -22.76 20.33 -16.00
CA GLY A 98 -21.79 19.46 -16.67
C GLY A 98 -20.79 18.81 -15.71
N GLY A 99 -19.60 18.51 -16.22
CA GLY A 99 -18.55 17.79 -15.49
C GLY A 99 -18.54 16.28 -15.75
N PRO A 100 -17.51 15.57 -15.25
CA PRO A 100 -17.36 14.14 -15.43
C PRO A 100 -18.41 13.36 -14.63
N SER A 101 -18.70 12.12 -15.05
CA SER A 101 -19.58 11.23 -14.29
C SER A 101 -19.01 10.90 -12.90
N LYS A 102 -19.88 10.66 -11.92
CA LYS A 102 -19.48 10.32 -10.54
C LYS A 102 -18.60 9.06 -10.48
N ASP A 103 -18.87 8.09 -11.33
CA ASP A 103 -18.06 6.87 -11.43
C ASP A 103 -16.65 7.18 -11.94
N SER A 104 -16.54 8.03 -12.98
CA SER A 104 -15.25 8.46 -13.50
C SER A 104 -14.47 9.28 -12.47
N LEU A 105 -15.15 10.16 -11.72
CA LEU A 105 -14.53 10.94 -10.65
C LEU A 105 -13.93 10.03 -9.58
N TYR A 106 -14.71 9.05 -9.10
CA TYR A 106 -14.25 8.11 -8.10
C TYR A 106 -13.07 7.26 -8.58
N ILE A 107 -13.15 6.69 -9.80
CA ILE A 107 -12.07 5.88 -10.38
C ILE A 107 -10.80 6.71 -10.54
N THR A 108 -10.92 7.95 -11.04
CA THR A 108 -9.77 8.84 -11.23
C THR A 108 -9.15 9.27 -9.90
N SER A 109 -9.95 9.59 -8.88
CA SER A 109 -9.43 9.91 -7.54
C SER A 109 -8.72 8.73 -6.89
N LEU A 110 -9.27 7.52 -7.06
CA LEU A 110 -8.64 6.29 -6.59
C LEU A 110 -7.34 6.01 -7.34
N TYR A 111 -7.33 6.20 -8.66
CA TYR A 111 -6.13 6.08 -9.48
C TYR A 111 -5.03 7.04 -9.02
N PHE A 112 -5.33 8.33 -8.84
CA PHE A 112 -4.36 9.31 -8.34
C PHE A 112 -3.78 8.87 -6.98
N THR A 113 -4.67 8.52 -6.05
CA THR A 113 -4.27 8.10 -4.70
C THR A 113 -3.41 6.84 -4.73
N MET A 114 -3.79 5.83 -5.53
CA MET A 114 -3.01 4.61 -5.70
C MET A 114 -1.63 4.92 -6.26
N THR A 115 -1.54 5.73 -7.33
CA THR A 115 -0.25 6.07 -7.96
C THR A 115 0.68 6.86 -7.03
N SER A 116 0.12 7.68 -6.14
CA SER A 116 0.87 8.40 -5.11
C SER A 116 1.34 7.46 -3.98
N LEU A 117 0.44 6.62 -3.45
CA LEU A 117 0.76 5.65 -2.39
C LEU A 117 1.76 4.57 -2.83
N THR A 118 1.70 4.12 -4.08
CA THR A 118 2.65 3.15 -4.65
C THR A 118 3.92 3.82 -5.18
N THR A 119 4.08 5.13 -5.02
CA THR A 119 5.25 5.91 -5.46
C THR A 119 5.51 5.87 -6.98
N ILE A 120 4.49 5.51 -7.78
CA ILE A 120 4.62 5.47 -9.25
C ILE A 120 4.54 6.87 -9.85
N GLY A 121 3.56 7.67 -9.42
CA GLY A 121 3.46 9.09 -9.76
C GLY A 121 3.44 9.42 -11.26
N PHE A 122 2.56 8.80 -12.05
CA PHE A 122 2.47 9.04 -13.50
C PHE A 122 2.27 10.51 -13.91
N GLY A 123 1.67 11.34 -13.05
CA GLY A 123 1.50 12.78 -13.29
C GLY A 123 0.32 13.18 -14.17
N ASN A 124 -0.49 12.23 -14.65
CA ASN A 124 -1.69 12.53 -15.45
C ASN A 124 -2.75 13.34 -14.67
N ILE A 125 -2.81 13.14 -13.35
CA ILE A 125 -3.53 13.98 -12.41
C ILE A 125 -2.49 14.48 -11.42
N ALA A 126 -2.40 15.80 -11.25
CA ALA A 126 -1.42 16.43 -10.38
C ALA A 126 -2.07 17.56 -9.57
N PRO A 127 -1.61 17.78 -8.32
CA PRO A 127 -2.06 18.90 -7.51
C PRO A 127 -1.54 20.22 -8.09
N THR A 128 -2.43 21.16 -8.36
CA THR A 128 -2.08 22.46 -8.92
C THR A 128 -2.30 23.59 -7.92
N THR A 129 -3.35 23.48 -7.11
CA THR A 129 -3.69 24.47 -6.09
C THR A 129 -2.86 24.24 -4.82
N ASP A 130 -2.76 25.26 -3.97
CA ASP A 130 -2.01 25.14 -2.72
C ASP A 130 -2.64 24.14 -1.75
N GLY A 131 -3.98 24.04 -1.72
CA GLY A 131 -4.71 23.06 -0.91
C GLY A 131 -4.45 21.63 -1.39
N GLU A 132 -4.55 21.39 -2.70
CA GLU A 132 -4.22 20.12 -3.33
C GLU A 132 -2.75 19.71 -3.07
N LYS A 133 -1.81 20.67 -3.17
CA LYS A 133 -0.37 20.42 -2.91
C LYS A 133 -0.10 20.04 -1.46
N ILE A 134 -0.65 20.77 -0.50
CA ILE A 134 -0.48 20.47 0.94
C ILE A 134 -1.01 19.07 1.24
N PHE A 135 -2.18 18.72 0.72
CA PHE A 135 -2.74 17.39 0.91
C PHE A 135 -1.90 16.32 0.21
N SER A 136 -1.39 16.57 -0.99
CA SER A 136 -0.51 15.63 -1.70
C SER A 136 0.77 15.35 -0.91
N VAL A 137 1.39 16.37 -0.30
CA VAL A 137 2.58 16.18 0.56
C VAL A 137 2.25 15.29 1.76
N ALA A 138 1.12 15.53 2.43
CA ALA A 138 0.66 14.69 3.53
C ALA A 138 0.38 13.24 3.10
N MET A 139 -0.28 13.06 1.95
CA MET A 139 -0.56 11.76 1.35
C MET A 139 0.74 10.99 1.05
N MET A 140 1.74 11.64 0.46
CA MET A 140 3.03 11.03 0.13
C MET A 140 3.76 10.56 1.39
N MET A 141 3.73 11.35 2.47
CA MET A 141 4.33 10.95 3.75
C MET A 141 3.67 9.69 4.31
N VAL A 142 2.33 9.65 4.36
CA VAL A 142 1.57 8.47 4.79
C VAL A 142 1.84 7.27 3.89
N GLY A 143 1.87 7.49 2.58
CA GLY A 143 2.15 6.45 1.58
C GLY A 143 3.51 5.80 1.76
N SER A 144 4.56 6.61 1.94
CA SER A 144 5.92 6.11 2.16
C SER A 144 6.04 5.21 3.39
N LEU A 145 5.40 5.58 4.50
CA LEU A 145 5.41 4.79 5.74
C LEU A 145 4.64 3.47 5.59
N LEU A 146 3.48 3.50 4.95
CA LEU A 146 2.70 2.30 4.66
C LEU A 146 3.45 1.36 3.73
N TYR A 147 4.02 1.90 2.64
CA TYR A 147 4.77 1.12 1.67
C TYR A 147 6.01 0.47 2.32
N ALA A 148 6.77 1.23 3.11
CA ALA A 148 7.92 0.70 3.87
C ALA A 148 7.50 -0.42 4.83
N THR A 149 6.36 -0.27 5.51
CA THR A 149 5.84 -1.30 6.42
C THR A 149 5.48 -2.59 5.67
N ILE A 150 4.82 -2.50 4.52
CA ILE A 150 4.49 -3.67 3.69
C ILE A 150 5.78 -4.37 3.24
N PHE A 151 6.74 -3.62 2.69
CA PHE A 151 8.02 -4.18 2.24
C PHE A 151 8.83 -4.80 3.37
N GLY A 152 8.83 -4.18 4.56
CA GLY A 152 9.45 -4.73 5.76
C GLY A 152 8.85 -6.08 6.15
N ASN A 153 7.52 -6.17 6.19
CA ASN A 153 6.84 -7.43 6.51
C ASN A 153 7.08 -8.52 5.45
N VAL A 154 7.08 -8.16 4.16
CA VAL A 154 7.47 -9.10 3.09
C VAL A 154 8.89 -9.62 3.35
N THR A 155 9.84 -8.73 3.63
CA THR A 155 11.23 -9.10 3.92
C THR A 155 11.32 -10.07 5.11
N THR A 156 10.60 -9.81 6.21
CA THR A 156 10.56 -10.70 7.37
C THR A 156 10.00 -12.07 7.03
N ILE A 157 8.92 -12.15 6.23
CA ILE A 157 8.34 -13.43 5.79
C ILE A 157 9.36 -14.22 4.96
N PHE A 158 10.04 -13.55 4.02
CA PHE A 158 11.08 -14.17 3.21
C PHE A 158 12.24 -14.68 4.09
N GLN A 159 12.70 -13.86 5.03
CA GLN A 159 13.76 -14.26 5.97
C GLN A 159 13.35 -15.48 6.81
N GLN A 160 12.13 -15.51 7.32
CA GLN A 160 11.61 -16.65 8.10
C GLN A 160 11.50 -17.92 7.25
N MET A 161 10.99 -17.81 6.02
CA MET A 161 10.85 -18.93 5.10
C MET A 161 12.20 -19.55 4.73
N TYR A 162 13.23 -18.73 4.53
CA TYR A 162 14.57 -19.18 4.16
C TYR A 162 15.49 -19.43 5.37
N ALA A 163 15.08 -19.15 6.61
CA ALA A 163 15.94 -19.24 7.79
C ALA A 163 16.56 -20.64 7.97
N ASN A 164 15.74 -21.70 7.82
CA ASN A 164 16.21 -23.09 8.01
C ASN A 164 17.21 -23.51 6.92
N THR A 165 16.88 -23.21 5.66
CA THR A 165 17.75 -23.50 4.52
C THR A 165 19.05 -22.69 4.55
N ASN A 166 18.98 -21.42 4.94
CA ASN A 166 20.17 -20.57 5.03
C ASN A 166 21.12 -21.06 6.14
N ARG A 167 20.58 -21.47 7.29
CA ARG A 167 21.35 -22.09 8.37
C ARG A 167 22.02 -23.40 7.93
N TYR A 168 21.33 -24.22 7.14
CA TYR A 168 21.91 -25.42 6.54
C TYR A 168 23.09 -25.09 5.61
N HIS A 169 22.90 -24.12 4.71
CA HIS A 169 23.96 -23.69 3.80
C HIS A 169 25.16 -23.09 4.55
N GLU A 170 24.93 -22.32 5.60
CA GLU A 170 25.97 -21.77 6.46
C GLU A 170 26.77 -22.87 7.16
N MET A 171 26.10 -23.85 7.77
CA MET A 171 26.74 -25.03 8.38
C MET A 171 27.57 -25.79 7.34
N LEU A 172 27.02 -26.03 6.15
CA LEU A 172 27.68 -26.78 5.09
C LEU A 172 28.92 -26.05 4.55
N ASN A 173 28.87 -24.71 4.47
CA ASN A 173 30.02 -23.88 4.14
C ASN A 173 31.10 -23.94 5.23
N ASN A 174 30.72 -23.82 6.50
CA ASN A 174 31.65 -23.92 7.63
C ASN A 174 32.38 -25.26 7.66
N VAL A 175 31.67 -26.37 7.42
CA VAL A 175 32.30 -27.70 7.32
C VAL A 175 33.24 -27.78 6.13
N ARG A 176 32.84 -27.26 4.96
CA ARG A 176 33.71 -27.23 3.78
C ARG A 176 35.00 -26.45 4.04
N ASP A 177 34.89 -25.31 4.71
CA ASP A 177 36.05 -24.46 5.03
C ASP A 177 36.95 -25.13 6.07
N PHE A 178 36.37 -25.82 7.07
CA PHE A 178 37.13 -26.66 8.01
C PHE A 178 37.92 -27.76 7.29
N LEU A 179 37.28 -28.52 6.39
CA LEU A 179 37.93 -29.60 5.65
C LEU A 179 39.08 -29.10 4.77
N LYS A 180 38.91 -27.91 4.17
CA LYS A 180 39.96 -27.24 3.39
C LYS A 180 41.13 -26.78 4.27
N LEU A 181 40.83 -26.15 5.42
CA LEU A 181 41.83 -25.58 6.32
C LEU A 181 42.77 -26.65 6.86
N TYR A 182 42.22 -27.80 7.27
CA TYR A 182 42.99 -28.92 7.80
C TYR A 182 43.54 -29.86 6.72
N GLN A 183 43.42 -29.50 5.44
CA GLN A 183 43.92 -30.27 4.29
C GLN A 183 43.49 -31.75 4.31
N VAL A 184 42.22 -32.00 4.61
CA VAL A 184 41.68 -33.37 4.70
C VAL A 184 41.72 -34.03 3.31
N PRO A 185 42.12 -35.32 3.20
CA PRO A 185 42.14 -36.04 1.92
C PRO A 185 40.78 -36.01 1.20
N LYS A 186 40.80 -35.83 -0.13
CA LYS A 186 39.59 -35.63 -0.95
C LYS A 186 38.51 -36.69 -0.73
N GLY A 187 38.88 -37.98 -0.69
CA GLY A 187 37.92 -39.06 -0.49
C GLY A 187 37.21 -39.06 0.87
N LEU A 188 37.89 -38.60 1.94
CA LEU A 188 37.25 -38.45 3.25
C LEU A 188 36.35 -37.20 3.28
N SER A 189 36.82 -36.10 2.66
CA SER A 189 36.06 -34.85 2.54
C SER A 189 34.73 -35.06 1.81
N GLU A 190 34.74 -35.73 0.65
CA GLU A 190 33.53 -36.06 -0.11
C GLU A 190 32.56 -36.90 0.73
N ARG A 191 33.06 -37.94 1.41
CA ARG A 191 32.24 -38.82 2.25
C ARG A 191 31.58 -38.09 3.42
N VAL A 192 32.26 -37.13 4.04
CA VAL A 192 31.69 -36.29 5.11
C VAL A 192 30.61 -35.36 4.56
N MET A 193 30.83 -34.74 3.40
CA MET A 193 29.83 -33.86 2.78
C MET A 193 28.58 -34.64 2.37
N ASP A 194 28.73 -35.82 1.77
CA ASP A 194 27.61 -36.69 1.39
C ASP A 194 26.79 -37.14 2.60
N TYR A 195 27.45 -37.44 3.72
CA TYR A 195 26.77 -37.76 4.98
C TYR A 195 25.92 -36.59 5.49
N ILE A 196 26.43 -35.36 5.45
CA ILE A 196 25.70 -34.17 5.91
C ILE A 196 24.50 -33.88 5.00
N VAL A 197 24.68 -33.97 3.68
CA VAL A 197 23.61 -33.73 2.69
C VAL A 197 22.51 -34.79 2.83
N SER A 198 22.87 -36.06 2.98
CA SER A 198 21.90 -37.15 3.17
C SER A 198 21.18 -37.09 4.52
N THR A 199 21.88 -36.70 5.58
CA THR A 199 21.24 -36.50 6.90
C THR A 199 20.22 -35.37 6.83
N TRP A 200 20.56 -34.24 6.18
CA TRP A 200 19.63 -33.13 5.99
C TRP A 200 18.43 -33.49 5.12
N SER A 201 18.62 -34.29 4.05
CA SER A 201 17.50 -34.72 3.21
C SER A 201 16.53 -35.63 3.96
N MET A 202 17.02 -36.41 4.92
CA MET A 202 16.23 -37.31 5.75
C MET A 202 15.56 -36.61 6.94
N SER A 203 16.26 -35.72 7.65
CA SER A 203 15.74 -35.04 8.84
C SER A 203 15.05 -33.69 8.56
N LYS A 204 15.28 -33.09 7.38
CA LYS A 204 14.86 -31.70 7.03
C LYS A 204 15.23 -30.64 8.07
N GLY A 205 16.25 -30.91 8.89
CA GLY A 205 16.69 -30.02 9.96
C GLY A 205 15.93 -30.16 11.28
N ILE A 206 15.14 -31.22 11.46
CA ILE A 206 14.50 -31.57 12.74
C ILE A 206 15.49 -32.37 13.58
N ASP A 207 15.82 -31.84 14.75
CA ASP A 207 16.69 -32.48 15.73
C ASP A 207 15.83 -33.46 16.56
N THR A 208 16.05 -34.77 16.41
CA THR A 208 15.20 -35.80 17.01
C THR A 208 15.41 -35.98 18.52
N GLU A 209 16.44 -35.35 19.07
CA GLU A 209 16.80 -35.43 20.51
C GLU A 209 16.36 -34.19 21.31
N LYS A 210 15.71 -33.21 20.67
CA LYS A 210 15.13 -32.00 21.31
C LYS A 210 13.62 -32.07 21.39
#